data_AF-A0A3C0NEA1-F1
#
_entry.id   AF-A0A3C0NEA1-F1
#
_cell.length_a   1.000
_cell.length_b   1.000
_cell.length_c   1.000
_cell.angle_alpha   90.00
_cell.angle_beta   90.00
_cell.angle_gamma   90.00
#
_symmetry.space_group_name_H-M   'P 1'
#
loop_
_entity.id
_entity.type
_entity.pdbx_description
1 polymer ?
#
loop_
_entity_poly.entity_id
_entity_poly.type
_entity_poly.pdbx_seq_one_letter_code
_entity_poly.pdbx_strand_id
1 'polypeptide(L)' 'DRVLLFKLCDDETGRVVIESIAHGLPAIVGREFPDETFPEECVQFYLQGQPRIVPDITRDDFAPCLTEFLQELGVKSKLV' A
#
# COMPACT_ATOMS: atom_id res chain seq x y z
N ASP A 1 -1.22 -9.11 -10.86
CA ASP A 1 -1.07 -7.66 -10.63
C ASP A 1 -2.38 -7.02 -10.21
N ARG A 2 -2.29 -5.89 -9.50
CA ARG A 2 -3.46 -5.12 -9.07
C ARG A 2 -3.16 -3.62 -9.10
N VAL A 3 -4.21 -2.82 -9.26
CA VAL A 3 -4.22 -1.38 -9.02
C VAL A 3 -5.36 -1.09 -8.05
N LEU A 4 -5.15 -0.21 -7.08
CA LEU A 4 -6.17 0.13 -6.10
C LEU A 4 -6.10 1.60 -5.71
N LEU A 5 -7.20 2.11 -5.16
CA LEU A 5 -7.18 3.37 -4.41
C LEU A 5 -7.18 3.06 -2.93
N PHE A 6 -6.14 3.53 -2.25
CA PHE A 6 -6.00 3.47 -0.81
C PHE A 6 -6.44 4.81 -0.21
N LYS A 7 -7.36 4.76 0.75
CA LYS A 7 -7.80 5.92 1.51
C LYS A 7 -7.19 5.85 2.91
N LEU A 8 -6.53 6.93 3.33
CA LEU A 8 -6.26 7.21 4.73
C LEU A 8 -7.50 7.88 5.34
N CYS A 9 -8.05 7.31 6.41
CA CYS A 9 -9.23 7.79 7.11
C CYS A 9 -8.86 8.79 8.21
N ASP A 10 -9.87 9.51 8.72
CA ASP A 10 -9.68 10.54 9.75
C ASP A 10 -9.27 9.93 11.11
N ASP A 11 -9.52 8.64 11.31
CA ASP A 11 -9.12 7.84 12.47
C ASP A 11 -7.79 7.10 12.25
N GLU A 12 -6.98 7.56 11.29
CA GLU A 12 -5.66 7.04 10.93
C GLU A 12 -5.67 5.62 10.35
N THR A 13 -6.84 5.01 10.20
CA THR A 13 -6.97 3.71 9.53
C THR A 13 -6.83 3.83 8.02
N GLY A 14 -6.34 2.76 7.40
CA GLY A 14 -6.27 2.63 5.95
C GLY A 14 -7.41 1.81 5.38
N ARG A 15 -7.88 2.12 4.17
CA ARG A 15 -8.89 1.28 3.49
C ARG A 15 -8.73 1.25 1.98
N VAL A 16 -8.91 0.07 1.40
CA VAL A 16 -9.01 -0.08 -0.07
C VAL A 16 -10.44 0.23 -0.51
N VAL A 17 -10.64 1.35 -1.20
CA VAL A 17 -11.98 1.80 -1.62
C VAL A 17 -12.42 1.23 -2.96
N ILE A 18 -11.47 0.98 -3.86
CA ILE A 18 -11.70 0.32 -5.15
C ILE A 18 -10.43 -0.38 -5.58
N GLU A 19 -10.58 -1.46 -6.35
CA GLU A 19 -9.44 -2.15 -6.97
C GLU A 19 -9.79 -2.69 -8.35
N SER A 20 -8.75 -2.89 -9.16
CA SER A 20 -8.76 -3.64 -10.40
C SER A 20 -7.67 -4.72 -10.29
N ILE A 21 -8.07 -5.98 -10.36
CA ILE A 21 -7.19 -7.14 -10.12
C ILE A 21 -7.10 -8.02 -11.36
N ALA A 22 -5.92 -8.57 -11.61
CA ALA A 22 -5.73 -9.63 -12.59
C ALA A 22 -6.45 -10.91 -12.15
N HIS A 23 -6.82 -11.75 -13.13
CA HIS A 23 -7.50 -13.01 -12.87
C HIS A 23 -6.69 -13.92 -11.93
N GLY A 24 -7.39 -14.54 -10.96
CA GLY A 24 -6.79 -15.51 -10.02
C GLY A 24 -6.18 -14.89 -8.76
N LEU A 25 -6.25 -13.56 -8.57
CA LEU A 25 -5.86 -12.92 -7.32
C LEU A 25 -7.05 -12.73 -6.37
N PRO A 26 -6.83 -12.84 -5.03
CA PRO A 26 -7.87 -12.53 -4.06
C PRO A 26 -8.15 -11.02 -4.03
N ALA A 27 -9.43 -10.67 -4.01
CA ALA A 27 -9.88 -9.30 -3.79
C ALA A 27 -9.55 -8.86 -2.36
N ILE A 28 -9.16 -7.59 -2.21
CA ILE A 28 -8.93 -6.94 -0.91
C ILE A 28 -9.73 -5.64 -0.76
N VAL A 29 -10.60 -5.31 -1.72
CA VAL A 29 -11.51 -4.16 -1.59
C VAL A 29 -12.36 -4.26 -0.33
N GLY A 30 -12.51 -3.15 0.38
CA GLY A 30 -13.20 -3.09 1.67
C GLY A 30 -12.37 -3.59 2.85
N ARG A 31 -11.16 -4.12 2.64
CA ARG A 31 -10.25 -4.45 3.74
C ARG A 31 -9.81 -3.17 4.44
N GLU A 32 -9.94 -3.18 5.76
CA GLU A 32 -9.41 -2.16 6.65
C GLU A 32 -8.02 -2.57 7.10
N PHE A 33 -7.15 -1.57 7.12
CA PHE A 33 -5.79 -1.63 7.59
C PHE A 33 -5.80 -0.92 8.94
N PRO A 34 -5.38 -1.61 10.03
CA PRO A 34 -5.31 -0.98 11.34
C PRO A 34 -4.39 0.24 11.26
N ASP A 35 -4.43 1.09 12.29
CA ASP A 35 -3.54 2.26 12.42
C ASP A 35 -2.12 1.89 12.00
N GLU A 36 -1.81 2.23 10.75
CA GLU A 36 -0.51 2.06 10.14
C GLU A 36 0.15 3.39 10.42
N THR A 37 1.12 3.39 11.32
CA THR A 37 1.93 4.58 11.55
C THR A 37 2.73 4.87 10.29
N PHE A 38 2.12 5.60 9.36
CA PHE A 38 2.81 6.19 8.24
C PHE A 38 3.73 7.27 8.81
N PRO A 39 5.06 7.15 8.61
CA PRO A 39 5.96 8.21 9.03
C PRO A 39 5.51 9.53 8.39
N GLU A 40 5.60 10.63 9.12
CA GLU A 40 5.17 11.94 8.60
C GLU A 40 5.91 12.28 7.30
N GLU A 41 7.18 11.90 7.20
CA GLU A 41 7.98 12.05 5.97
C GLU A 41 7.38 11.29 4.78
N CYS A 42 6.77 10.13 5.03
CA CYS A 42 6.09 9.33 4.03
C CYS A 42 4.82 10.03 3.51
N VAL A 43 4.03 10.61 4.41
CA VAL A 43 2.84 11.38 4.05
C VAL A 43 3.24 12.62 3.26
N GLN A 44 4.22 13.38 3.75
CA GLN A 44 4.72 14.59 3.09
C GLN A 44 5.29 14.30 1.69
N PHE A 45 6.00 13.17 1.52
CA PHE A 45 6.49 12.72 0.21
C PHE A 45 5.36 12.57 -0.81
N TYR A 46 4.28 11.88 -0.45
CA TYR A 46 3.15 11.69 -1.37
C TYR A 46 2.32 12.97 -1.58
N LEU A 47 2.20 13.84 -0.58
CA LEU A 47 1.55 15.16 -0.72
C LEU A 47 2.26 16.06 -1.73
N GLN A 48 3.55 15.84 -1.99
CA GLN A 48 4.30 16.55 -3.03
C GLN A 48 4.08 15.97 -4.44
N GLY A 49 3.23 14.94 -4.59
CA GLY A 49 2.94 14.28 -5.87
C GLY A 49 4.09 13.43 -6.40
N GLN A 50 5.03 13.03 -5.54
CA GLN A 50 6.16 12.19 -5.93
C GLN A 50 5.73 10.73 -6.00
N PRO A 51 5.91 10.05 -7.15
CA PRO A 51 5.62 8.63 -7.25
C PRO A 51 6.73 7.82 -6.59
N ARG A 52 6.38 6.66 -6.06
CA ARG A 52 7.33 5.73 -5.46
C ARG A 52 7.37 4.42 -6.23
N ILE A 53 8.47 4.19 -6.94
CA ILE A 53 8.71 2.94 -7.69
C ILE A 53 9.59 2.03 -6.84
N VAL A 54 9.06 0.85 -6.50
CA VAL A 54 9.77 -0.18 -5.72
C VAL A 54 9.82 -1.45 -6.56
N PRO A 55 10.94 -1.72 -7.27
CA PRO A 55 11.08 -2.90 -8.12
C PRO A 55 11.12 -4.22 -7.34
N ASP A 56 11.51 -4.18 -6.08
CA ASP A 56 11.61 -5.34 -5.18
C ASP A 56 11.25 -4.90 -3.76
N ILE A 57 10.12 -5.40 -3.26
CA ILE A 57 9.62 -5.03 -1.92
C ILE A 57 10.52 -5.52 -0.79
N THR A 58 11.40 -6.49 -1.02
CA THR A 58 12.35 -6.99 0.00
C THR A 58 13.48 -6.00 0.28
N ARG A 59 13.61 -4.97 -0.56
CA ARG A 59 14.62 -3.91 -0.47
C ARG A 59 13.99 -2.55 -0.11
N ASP A 60 12.73 -2.55 0.33
CA ASP A 60 11.99 -1.36 0.68
C ASP A 60 12.16 -1.01 2.16
N ASP A 61 13.06 -0.07 2.45
CA ASP A 61 13.37 0.36 3.83
C ASP A 61 12.38 1.41 4.38
N PHE A 62 11.41 1.86 3.58
CA PHE A 62 10.57 3.02 3.91
C PHE A 62 9.35 2.66 4.76
N ALA A 63 8.88 1.43 4.67
CA ALA A 63 7.77 0.93 5.48
C ALA A 63 7.97 -0.56 5.80
N PRO A 64 8.88 -0.91 6.73
CA PRO A 64 9.16 -2.30 7.08
C PRO A 64 7.90 -3.08 7.52
N CYS A 65 6.97 -2.43 8.23
CA CYS A 65 5.69 -3.01 8.64
C CYS A 65 4.79 -3.40 7.45
N LEU A 66 4.89 -2.69 6.33
CA LEU A 66 4.11 -2.95 5.13
C LEU A 66 4.69 -4.12 4.31
N THR A 67 5.98 -4.40 4.43
CA THR A 67 6.67 -5.44 3.64
C THR A 67 6.11 -6.83 3.92
N GLU A 68 5.89 -7.18 5.19
CA GLU A 68 5.33 -8.48 5.58
C GLU A 68 3.93 -8.69 4.97
N PHE A 69 3.07 -7.68 5.08
CA PHE A 69 1.74 -7.71 4.49
C PHE A 69 1.77 -7.86 2.96
N LEU A 70 2.65 -7.12 2.28
CA LEU A 70 2.81 -7.23 0.83
C LEU A 70 3.30 -8.62 0.41
N GLN A 71 4.14 -9.27 1.22
CA GLN A 71 4.55 -10.66 1.00
C GLN A 71 3.38 -11.64 1.13
N GLU A 72 2.49 -11.48 2.11
CA GLU A 72 1.27 -12.30 2.24
C GLU A 72 0.36 -12.18 1.02
N LEU A 73 0.26 -10.97 0.45
CA LEU A 73 -0.49 -10.73 -0.79
C LEU A 73 0.22 -11.21 -2.06
N GLY A 74 1.44 -11.74 -1.94
CA GLY A 74 2.26 -12.18 -3.06
C GLY A 74 2.79 -11.05 -3.94
N VAL A 75 2.78 -9.81 -3.45
CA VAL A 75 3.33 -8.65 -4.17
C VAL A 75 4.85 -8.80 -4.29
N LYS A 76 5.41 -8.44 -5.45
CA LYS A 76 6.86 -8.51 -5.72
C LYS A 76 7.46 -7.12 -5.93
N SER A 77 6.69 -6.23 -6.53
CA SER A 77 7.02 -4.84 -6.80
C SER A 77 5.77 -3.97 -6.62
N LYS A 78 5.95 -2.66 -6.40
CA LYS A 78 4.84 -1.71 -6.31
C LYS A 78 5.20 -0.37 -6.93
N LEU A 79 4.15 0.32 -7.37
CA LEU A 79 4.15 1.73 -7.73
C LEU A 79 3.02 2.38 -6.93
N VAL A 80 3.35 3.46 -6.21
CA VAL A 80 2.39 4.28 -5.48
C VAL A 80 2.50 5.71 -6.01
#